data_AF-A0A6I1FD68-F1
#
_entry.id   AF-A0A6I1FD68-F1
#
_cell.length_a   1.000
_cell.length_b   1.000
_cell.length_c   1.000
_cell.angle_alpha   90.00
_cell.angle_beta   90.00
_cell.angle_gamma   90.00
#
_symmetry.space_group_name_H-M   'P 1'
#
loop_
_entity.id
_entity.type
_entity.pdbx_description
1 polymer ?
#
loop_
_entity_poly.entity_id
_entity_poly.type
_entity_poly.pdbx_seq_one_letter_code
_entity_poly.pdbx_strand_id
1 'polypeptide(L)'
;MQVPTGVRAYSYNANGMTLPHFAVETRTANDLMQQFSSRADSGTVTKGTEEVIEEGSKADFTGKLRGVDITLEGMKTKEIIYVKRDRTELQNLRKEFDNTIRKQFLSDLSKDTAYLKEAGFSDTDILKLQKGRVPDGWQVHHKVPIDDSGTNSFDNLILIQNEPYHKIITNFQNSFAKQLVPGEKQVVDWPVPEGNLYPKKH
;
A
#
# COMPACT_ATOMS: atom_id res chain seq x y z
N MET A 1 7.62 -18.85 -61.41
CA MET A 1 8.13 -17.68 -62.17
C MET A 1 7.05 -16.61 -62.15
N GLN A 2 7.44 -15.37 -61.83
CA GLN A 2 6.72 -14.09 -61.86
C GLN A 2 5.29 -13.92 -61.26
N VAL A 3 5.27 -13.10 -60.20
CA VAL A 3 4.24 -12.13 -59.73
C VAL A 3 4.11 -10.92 -60.69
N PRO A 4 3.35 -9.83 -60.41
CA PRO A 4 1.94 -9.63 -59.98
C PRO A 4 1.23 -8.46 -60.75
N THR A 5 -0.05 -8.15 -60.50
CA THR A 5 -0.61 -6.79 -60.78
C THR A 5 -1.73 -6.35 -59.83
N GLY A 6 -1.48 -5.21 -59.14
CA GLY A 6 -2.43 -4.18 -58.64
C GLY A 6 -3.45 -4.60 -57.56
N VAL A 7 -3.71 -3.84 -56.49
CA VAL A 7 -3.94 -2.38 -56.46
C VAL A 7 -3.46 -1.77 -55.14
N ARG A 8 -2.82 -0.60 -55.26
CA ARG A 8 -2.48 0.34 -54.18
C ARG A 8 -3.74 1.07 -53.71
N ALA A 9 -4.00 1.06 -52.40
CA ALA A 9 -4.76 2.13 -51.75
C ALA A 9 -3.83 2.84 -50.77
N TYR A 10 -3.52 4.09 -51.06
CA TYR A 10 -2.87 5.02 -50.15
C TYR A 10 -3.95 5.80 -49.41
N SER A 11 -3.88 5.85 -48.09
CA SER A 11 -4.50 6.91 -47.30
C SER A 11 -3.41 7.57 -46.46
N TYR A 12 -3.24 8.88 -46.67
CA TYR A 12 -2.38 9.75 -45.88
C TYR A 12 -3.22 10.44 -44.82
N ASN A 13 -2.74 10.48 -43.58
CA ASN A 13 -3.20 11.40 -42.54
C ASN A 13 -2.13 12.48 -42.30
N ALA A 14 -2.58 13.72 -42.18
CA ALA A 14 -1.73 14.86 -41.86
C ALA A 14 -1.14 14.68 -40.45
N ASN A 15 0.19 14.80 -40.32
CA ASN A 15 1.01 14.73 -39.10
C ASN A 15 1.84 13.46 -38.82
N GLY A 16 2.13 12.63 -39.82
CA GLY A 16 3.47 11.99 -39.96
C GLY A 16 4.13 11.30 -38.74
N MET A 17 3.38 10.79 -37.76
CA MET A 17 3.91 9.97 -36.66
C MET A 17 3.09 8.69 -36.52
N THR A 18 3.76 7.57 -36.74
CA THR A 18 3.24 6.23 -36.45
C THR A 18 3.17 6.01 -34.94
N LEU A 19 1.95 5.87 -34.39
CA LEU A 19 1.77 5.33 -33.04
C LEU A 19 1.87 3.80 -33.11
N PRO A 20 2.67 3.13 -32.27
CA PRO A 20 2.60 1.68 -32.17
C PRO A 20 1.23 1.28 -31.61
N HIS A 21 0.55 0.39 -32.34
CA HIS A 21 -0.66 -0.28 -31.89
C HIS A 21 -0.26 -1.24 -30.75
N PHE A 22 -0.29 -0.77 -29.50
CA PHE A 22 -0.19 -1.65 -28.34
C PHE A 22 -1.56 -2.25 -28.08
N ALA A 23 -1.72 -3.51 -28.46
CA ALA A 23 -2.82 -4.33 -27.98
C ALA A 23 -2.77 -4.35 -26.45
N VAL A 24 -3.82 -3.85 -25.81
CA VAL A 24 -4.01 -3.98 -24.36
C VAL A 24 -4.56 -5.38 -24.11
N GLU A 25 -3.67 -6.35 -23.94
CA GLU A 25 -4.03 -7.61 -23.30
C GLU A 25 -4.17 -7.34 -21.79
N THR A 26 -5.39 -7.47 -21.27
CA THR A 26 -5.65 -7.43 -19.83
C THR A 26 -4.99 -8.64 -19.17
N ARG A 27 -3.85 -8.44 -18.52
CA ARG A 27 -3.21 -9.46 -17.70
C ARG A 27 -3.86 -9.48 -16.33
N THR A 28 -4.28 -10.68 -15.91
CA THR A 28 -4.86 -10.90 -14.58
C THR A 28 -3.76 -10.91 -13.53
N ALA A 29 -4.11 -10.69 -12.25
CA ALA A 29 -3.14 -10.65 -11.14
C ALA A 29 -2.27 -11.92 -11.01
N ASN A 30 -2.71 -13.05 -11.58
CA ASN A 30 -1.94 -14.29 -11.61
C ASN A 30 -0.75 -14.27 -12.61
N ASP A 31 -0.80 -13.45 -13.66
CA ASP A 31 0.29 -13.39 -14.65
C ASP A 31 1.53 -12.66 -14.13
N LEU A 32 1.36 -11.73 -13.19
CA LEU A 32 2.49 -11.04 -12.54
C LEU A 32 3.25 -11.95 -11.55
N MET A 33 2.64 -13.03 -11.08
CA MET A 33 3.26 -13.98 -10.15
C MET A 33 4.11 -15.06 -10.85
N GLN A 34 3.86 -15.39 -12.12
CA GLN A 34 4.58 -16.49 -12.80
C GLN A 34 5.87 -16.08 -13.52
N GLN A 35 6.12 -14.79 -13.77
CA GLN A 35 7.35 -14.33 -14.41
C GLN A 35 8.58 -14.26 -13.49
N PHE A 36 8.43 -14.53 -12.18
CA PHE A 36 9.52 -14.46 -11.21
C PHE A 36 10.10 -15.83 -10.79
N SER A 37 9.65 -16.94 -11.38
CA SER A 37 10.05 -18.30 -10.95
C SER A 37 11.00 -19.08 -11.87
N SER A 38 11.59 -18.47 -12.90
CA SER A 38 12.53 -19.21 -13.78
C SER A 38 13.82 -18.45 -14.09
N ARG A 39 14.62 -18.21 -13.06
CA ARG A 39 16.07 -18.04 -13.28
C ARG A 39 16.91 -18.36 -12.03
N ALA A 40 17.05 -19.65 -11.74
CA ALA A 40 18.17 -20.18 -10.98
C ALA A 40 18.32 -21.68 -11.27
N ASP A 41 19.18 -22.03 -12.23
CA ASP A 41 19.87 -23.32 -12.19
C ASP A 41 21.32 -23.12 -12.66
N SER A 42 22.25 -23.49 -11.77
CA SER A 42 23.61 -23.96 -12.07
C SER A 42 24.42 -24.07 -10.75
N GLY A 43 24.23 -25.20 -10.06
CA GLY A 43 25.27 -26.00 -9.38
C GLY A 43 26.16 -25.36 -8.30
N THR A 44 26.07 -25.84 -7.05
CA THR A 44 26.81 -27.03 -6.54
C THR A 44 26.53 -27.23 -5.04
N VAL A 45 26.38 -28.49 -4.66
CA VAL A 45 26.07 -28.97 -3.29
C VAL A 45 27.33 -28.98 -2.44
N THR A 46 27.32 -28.31 -1.29
CA THR A 46 28.06 -28.74 -0.09
C THR A 46 27.22 -28.54 1.17
N LYS A 47 27.41 -29.45 2.12
CA LYS A 47 26.52 -29.81 3.21
C LYS A 47 27.11 -29.28 4.52
N GLY A 48 26.29 -28.58 5.31
CA GLY A 48 26.49 -28.39 6.75
C GLY A 48 27.31 -27.16 7.17
N THR A 49 26.61 -26.11 7.59
CA THR A 49 26.73 -25.53 8.93
C THR A 49 25.47 -24.71 9.18
N GLU A 50 24.86 -24.87 10.36
CA GLU A 50 23.80 -23.99 10.85
C GLU A 50 24.39 -22.59 10.99
N GLU A 51 24.09 -21.72 10.03
CA GLU A 51 24.34 -20.28 10.14
C GLU A 51 22.99 -19.61 10.39
N VAL A 52 22.75 -19.33 11.67
CA VAL A 52 21.71 -18.40 12.11
C VAL A 52 22.14 -17.01 11.63
N ILE A 53 21.51 -16.55 10.56
CA ILE A 53 21.58 -15.19 10.02
C ILE A 53 20.11 -14.87 9.64
N GLU A 54 19.40 -13.88 10.15
CA GLU A 54 19.81 -12.56 10.64
C GLU A 54 18.70 -11.97 11.54
N GLU A 55 19.06 -11.48 12.73
CA GLU A 55 18.43 -10.27 13.27
C GLU A 55 18.93 -9.09 12.40
N GLY A 56 18.21 -8.76 11.32
CA GLY A 56 18.54 -7.65 10.43
C GLY A 56 17.30 -7.29 9.60
N SER A 57 16.77 -6.06 9.57
CA SER A 57 17.28 -4.74 9.90
C SER A 57 16.21 -3.96 10.69
N LYS A 58 16.62 -3.18 11.70
CA LYS A 58 15.78 -2.10 12.22
C LYS A 58 15.74 -1.01 11.15
N ALA A 59 14.76 -1.09 10.26
CA ALA A 59 14.43 0.08 9.47
C ALA A 59 13.67 1.03 10.39
N ASP A 60 14.29 2.19 10.63
CA ASP A 60 13.67 3.31 11.32
C ASP A 60 13.18 4.30 10.27
N PHE A 61 11.99 4.86 10.47
CA PHE A 61 11.44 5.86 9.56
C PHE A 61 11.46 7.23 10.24
N THR A 62 12.10 8.22 9.62
CA THR A 62 12.07 9.60 10.12
C THR A 62 11.13 10.45 9.27
N GLY A 63 10.18 11.11 9.92
CA GLY A 63 9.26 12.03 9.26
C GLY A 63 8.92 13.23 10.13
N LYS A 64 8.20 14.19 9.54
CA LYS A 64 7.91 15.47 10.20
C LYS A 64 6.61 15.44 11.00
N LEU A 65 6.67 15.85 12.27
CA LEU A 65 5.52 16.18 13.10
C LEU A 65 5.62 17.64 13.55
N ARG A 66 4.68 18.48 13.10
CA ARG A 66 4.66 19.93 13.41
C ARG A 66 5.99 20.63 13.06
N GLY A 67 6.63 20.20 11.97
CA GLY A 67 7.91 20.75 11.50
C GLY A 67 9.16 20.13 12.13
N VAL A 68 9.01 19.33 13.20
CA VAL A 68 10.11 18.65 13.87
C VAL A 68 10.29 17.25 13.29
N ASP A 69 11.53 16.84 13.06
CA ASP A 69 11.86 15.47 12.65
C ASP A 69 11.74 14.52 13.85
N ILE A 70 10.95 13.46 13.67
CA ILE A 70 10.75 12.40 14.66
C ILE A 70 10.99 11.06 13.98
N THR A 71 11.78 10.22 14.64
CA THR A 71 12.10 8.86 14.21
C THR A 71 11.11 7.87 14.83
N LEU A 72 10.52 7.04 13.98
CA LEU A 72 9.67 5.91 14.35
C LEU A 72 10.54 4.65 14.33
N GLU A 73 10.99 4.24 15.52
CA GLU A 73 11.87 3.09 15.67
C GLU A 73 11.20 1.78 15.20
N GLY A 74 11.92 0.99 14.40
CA GLY A 74 11.45 -0.30 13.88
C GLY A 74 10.32 -0.20 12.84
N MET A 75 10.02 1.01 12.33
CA MET A 75 9.09 1.19 11.22
C MET A 75 9.76 0.87 9.88
N LYS A 76 9.44 -0.31 9.35
CA LYS A 76 9.92 -0.74 8.03
C LYS A 76 9.42 0.18 6.92
N THR A 77 10.30 0.42 5.96
CA THR A 77 9.99 1.09 4.70
C THR A 77 10.04 0.08 3.55
N LYS A 78 9.24 0.34 2.52
CA LYS A 78 9.25 -0.43 1.29
C LYS A 78 9.19 0.53 0.10
N GLU A 79 10.06 0.32 -0.87
CA GLU A 79 9.97 1.03 -2.15
C GLU A 79 8.66 0.65 -2.85
N ILE A 80 7.84 1.65 -3.18
CA ILE A 80 6.62 1.50 -3.96
C ILE A 80 6.61 2.50 -5.12
N ILE A 81 5.86 2.15 -6.17
CA ILE A 81 5.46 3.10 -7.20
C ILE A 81 4.12 3.68 -6.77
N TYR A 82 4.13 4.88 -6.20
CA TYR A 82 2.92 5.62 -5.89
C TYR A 82 2.28 6.10 -7.19
N VAL A 83 1.01 5.80 -7.41
CA VAL A 83 0.22 6.27 -8.55
C VAL A 83 -0.94 7.10 -8.03
N LYS A 84 -0.97 8.39 -8.36
CA LYS A 84 -2.03 9.28 -7.90
C LYS A 84 -3.39 8.81 -8.43
N ARG A 85 -4.29 8.39 -7.55
CA ARG A 85 -5.62 7.90 -7.93
C ARG A 85 -6.50 9.02 -8.52
N ASP A 86 -7.43 8.63 -9.39
CA ASP A 86 -8.49 9.52 -9.83
C ASP A 86 -9.32 10.05 -8.66
N ARG A 87 -9.73 11.33 -8.76
CA ARG A 87 -10.43 12.01 -7.68
C ARG A 87 -11.82 11.43 -7.42
N THR A 88 -12.53 10.99 -8.45
CA THR A 88 -13.88 10.44 -8.33
C THR A 88 -13.82 9.05 -7.69
N GLU A 89 -12.89 8.22 -8.14
CA GLU A 89 -12.62 6.90 -7.56
C GLU A 89 -12.26 7.02 -6.06
N LEU A 90 -11.31 7.91 -5.73
CA LEU A 90 -10.92 8.20 -4.35
C LEU A 90 -12.11 8.60 -3.48
N GLN A 91 -12.98 9.48 -3.97
CA GLN A 91 -14.15 9.94 -3.22
C GLN A 91 -15.15 8.81 -2.95
N ASN A 92 -15.36 7.91 -3.91
CA ASN A 92 -16.24 6.76 -3.72
C ASN A 92 -15.68 5.80 -2.67
N LEU A 93 -14.39 5.49 -2.74
CA LEU A 93 -13.72 4.64 -1.75
C LEU A 93 -13.73 5.27 -0.35
N ARG A 94 -13.52 6.58 -0.23
CA ARG A 94 -13.63 7.30 1.05
C ARG A 94 -15.06 7.24 1.62
N LYS A 95 -16.08 7.42 0.79
CA LYS A 95 -17.48 7.31 1.23
C LYS A 95 -17.80 5.91 1.75
N GLU A 96 -17.38 4.88 1.03
CA GLU A 96 -17.55 3.49 1.45
C GLU A 96 -16.82 3.23 2.79
N PHE A 97 -15.58 3.73 2.91
CA PHE A 97 -14.79 3.63 4.12
C PHE A 97 -15.49 4.25 5.33
N ASP A 98 -15.89 5.51 5.20
CA ASP A 98 -16.45 6.29 6.30
C ASP A 98 -17.81 5.77 6.76
N ASN A 99 -18.64 5.29 5.82
CA ASN A 99 -20.00 4.84 6.10
C ASN A 99 -20.07 3.40 6.63
N THR A 100 -19.19 2.52 6.15
CA THR A 100 -19.36 1.07 6.35
C THR A 100 -18.09 0.41 6.86
N ILE A 101 -17.02 0.46 6.07
CA ILE A 101 -15.85 -0.42 6.27
C ILE A 101 -15.13 -0.11 7.57
N ARG A 102 -14.93 1.16 7.91
CA ARG A 102 -14.26 1.54 9.17
C ARG A 102 -14.96 0.93 10.38
N LYS A 103 -16.29 0.99 10.41
CA LYS A 103 -17.10 0.42 11.51
C LYS A 103 -16.93 -1.10 11.57
N GLN A 104 -17.03 -1.77 10.42
CA GLN A 104 -16.92 -3.23 10.35
C GLN A 104 -15.53 -3.72 10.76
N PHE A 105 -14.47 -3.06 10.30
CA PHE A 105 -13.09 -3.37 10.67
C PHE A 105 -12.88 -3.29 12.20
N LEU A 106 -13.34 -2.21 12.82
CA LEU A 106 -13.20 -2.03 14.28
C LEU A 106 -14.01 -3.07 15.06
N SER A 107 -15.24 -3.36 14.64
CA SER A 107 -16.05 -4.41 15.27
C SER A 107 -15.43 -5.79 15.08
N ASP A 108 -14.83 -6.08 13.93
CA ASP A 108 -14.15 -7.36 13.68
C ASP A 108 -12.88 -7.52 14.51
N LEU A 109 -12.02 -6.49 14.55
CA LEU A 109 -10.82 -6.44 15.39
C LEU A 109 -11.16 -6.66 16.87
N SER A 110 -12.30 -6.12 17.33
CA SER A 110 -12.74 -6.22 18.73
C SER A 110 -13.18 -7.62 19.18
N LYS A 111 -13.32 -8.58 18.26
CA LYS A 111 -13.65 -9.97 18.60
C LYS A 111 -12.52 -10.64 19.39
N ASP A 112 -11.27 -10.26 19.13
CA ASP A 112 -10.11 -10.73 19.89
C ASP A 112 -9.83 -9.80 21.08
N THR A 113 -10.68 -9.92 22.10
CA THR A 113 -10.56 -9.09 23.31
C THR A 113 -9.28 -9.37 24.10
N ALA A 114 -8.75 -10.59 24.04
CA ALA A 114 -7.51 -10.96 24.74
C ALA A 114 -6.31 -10.23 24.13
N TYR A 115 -6.22 -10.25 22.79
CA TYR A 115 -5.20 -9.50 22.04
C TYR A 115 -5.23 -8.00 22.36
N LEU A 116 -6.41 -7.39 22.39
CA LEU A 116 -6.55 -5.95 22.70
C LEU A 116 -6.17 -5.62 24.15
N LYS A 117 -6.52 -6.48 25.11
CA LYS A 117 -6.13 -6.30 26.51
C LYS A 117 -4.61 -6.41 26.68
N GLU A 118 -3.99 -7.39 26.02
CA GLU A 118 -2.53 -7.56 26.04
C GLU A 118 -1.82 -6.34 25.44
N ALA A 119 -2.41 -5.73 24.41
CA ALA A 119 -1.92 -4.52 23.78
C ALA A 119 -2.10 -3.24 24.61
N GLY A 120 -2.88 -3.30 25.72
CA GLY A 120 -3.06 -2.18 26.66
C GLY A 120 -4.42 -1.47 26.59
N PHE A 121 -5.37 -1.95 25.78
CA PHE A 121 -6.70 -1.34 25.71
C PHE A 121 -7.53 -1.64 26.96
N SER A 122 -8.22 -0.61 27.46
CA SER A 122 -9.17 -0.77 28.57
C SER A 122 -10.46 -1.44 28.11
N ASP A 123 -11.25 -1.96 29.06
CA ASP A 123 -12.58 -2.48 28.75
C ASP A 123 -13.48 -1.42 28.08
N THR A 124 -13.31 -0.14 28.44
CA THR A 124 -14.05 0.97 27.83
C THR A 124 -13.66 1.17 26.36
N ASP A 125 -12.36 1.05 26.04
CA ASP A 125 -11.89 1.16 24.65
C ASP A 125 -12.37 -0.02 23.81
N ILE A 126 -12.33 -1.23 24.36
CA ILE A 126 -12.86 -2.43 23.70
C ILE A 126 -14.36 -2.28 23.43
N LEU A 127 -15.13 -1.72 24.37
CA LEU A 127 -16.56 -1.42 24.15
C LEU A 127 -16.78 -0.36 23.05
N LYS A 128 -15.88 0.63 22.89
CA LYS A 128 -15.93 1.56 21.75
C LYS A 128 -15.69 0.81 20.44
N LEU A 129 -14.66 -0.03 20.38
CA LEU A 129 -14.31 -0.82 19.20
C LEU A 129 -15.43 -1.77 18.77
N GLN A 130 -16.06 -2.47 19.72
CA GLN A 130 -17.22 -3.34 19.45
C GLN A 130 -18.39 -2.60 18.80
N LYS A 131 -18.60 -1.33 19.18
CA LYS A 131 -19.60 -0.44 18.57
C LYS A 131 -19.13 0.20 17.25
N GLY A 132 -17.94 -0.17 16.78
CA GLY A 132 -17.29 0.34 15.59
C GLY A 132 -16.85 1.80 15.73
N ARG A 133 -16.49 2.21 16.95
CA ARG A 133 -15.97 3.54 17.26
C ARG A 133 -14.50 3.46 17.61
N VAL A 134 -13.74 4.48 17.19
CA VAL A 134 -12.31 4.57 17.45
C VAL A 134 -12.06 5.06 18.89
N PRO A 135 -11.18 4.41 19.67
CA PRO A 135 -10.73 4.90 20.97
C PRO A 135 -10.02 6.25 20.88
N ASP A 136 -9.93 6.96 22.01
CA ASP A 136 -9.35 8.30 22.03
C ASP A 136 -7.83 8.20 21.78
N GLY A 137 -7.29 9.05 20.92
CA GLY A 137 -5.88 8.98 20.53
C GLY A 137 -5.54 7.93 19.48
N TRP A 138 -6.54 7.25 18.89
CA TRP A 138 -6.35 6.27 17.81
C TRP A 138 -7.02 6.70 16.49
N GLN A 139 -6.67 6.06 15.38
CA GLN A 139 -7.28 6.21 14.06
C GLN A 139 -7.25 4.87 13.30
N VAL A 140 -8.14 4.69 12.33
CA VAL A 140 -8.00 3.62 11.33
C VAL A 140 -7.24 4.19 10.14
N HIS A 141 -6.16 3.52 9.74
CA HIS A 141 -5.29 3.93 8.65
C HIS A 141 -5.22 2.86 7.58
N HIS A 142 -4.99 3.30 6.33
CA HIS A 142 -4.70 2.42 5.22
C HIS A 142 -3.19 2.21 5.10
N LYS A 143 -2.72 0.96 5.15
CA LYS A 143 -1.28 0.63 5.06
C LYS A 143 -0.68 1.05 3.72
N VAL A 144 -1.40 0.79 2.63
CA VAL A 144 -1.18 1.38 1.31
C VAL A 144 -2.21 2.50 1.13
N PRO A 145 -1.80 3.73 0.80
CA PRO A 145 -2.72 4.86 0.75
C PRO A 145 -3.89 4.65 -0.20
N ILE A 146 -5.09 5.06 0.24
CA ILE A 146 -6.28 5.07 -0.61
C ILE A 146 -6.22 6.14 -1.72
N ASP A 147 -5.32 7.11 -1.62
CA ASP A 147 -5.00 8.07 -2.69
C ASP A 147 -4.00 7.51 -3.72
N ASP A 148 -3.46 6.33 -3.43
CA ASP A 148 -2.69 5.45 -4.31
C ASP A 148 -3.54 4.20 -4.65
N SER A 149 -2.90 3.09 -5.00
CA SER A 149 -3.44 1.75 -5.23
C SER A 149 -4.12 1.06 -4.03
N GLY A 150 -4.12 1.65 -2.83
CA GLY A 150 -4.71 1.05 -1.63
C GLY A 150 -6.23 0.80 -1.74
N THR A 151 -6.73 -0.22 -1.03
CA THR A 151 -8.15 -0.62 -1.05
C THR A 151 -8.78 -0.55 0.34
N ASN A 152 -10.11 -0.71 0.42
CA ASN A 152 -10.86 -0.82 1.68
C ASN A 152 -10.86 -2.22 2.29
N SER A 153 -10.03 -3.15 1.79
CA SER A 153 -9.92 -4.48 2.35
C SER A 153 -9.28 -4.44 3.76
N PHE A 154 -9.70 -5.32 4.66
CA PHE A 154 -9.25 -5.32 6.07
C PHE A 154 -7.75 -5.58 6.21
N ASP A 155 -7.14 -6.35 5.31
CA ASP A 155 -5.70 -6.57 5.26
C ASP A 155 -4.91 -5.28 4.99
N ASN A 156 -5.52 -4.31 4.30
CA ASN A 156 -4.97 -2.98 4.08
C ASN A 156 -5.32 -1.99 5.21
N LEU A 157 -6.08 -2.38 6.22
CA LEU A 157 -6.44 -1.51 7.34
C LEU A 157 -5.64 -1.84 8.60
N ILE A 158 -5.45 -0.81 9.42
CA ILE A 158 -4.78 -0.92 10.72
C ILE A 158 -5.36 0.09 11.70
N LEU A 159 -5.62 -0.35 12.94
CA LEU A 159 -5.87 0.57 14.04
C LEU A 159 -4.52 1.11 14.53
N ILE A 160 -4.29 2.41 14.43
CA ILE A 160 -2.98 3.01 14.69
C ILE A 160 -3.09 4.18 15.67
N GLN A 161 -2.11 4.31 16.57
CA GLN A 161 -2.06 5.43 17.49
C GLN A 161 -1.83 6.73 16.69
N ASN A 162 -2.62 7.75 17.00
CA ASN A 162 -2.71 8.97 16.20
C ASN A 162 -1.38 9.74 16.18
N GLU A 163 -0.73 9.86 17.33
CA GLU A 163 0.60 10.47 17.47
C GLU A 163 1.55 9.49 18.15
N PRO A 164 2.82 9.39 17.68
CA PRO A 164 3.37 10.09 16.53
C PRO A 164 3.00 9.45 15.17
N TYR A 165 2.60 8.17 15.18
CA TYR A 165 2.64 7.29 14.00
C TYR A 165 1.72 7.73 12.85
N HIS A 166 0.41 7.78 13.08
CA HIS A 166 -0.55 8.11 12.03
C HIS A 166 -0.26 9.47 11.38
N LYS A 167 0.03 10.49 12.19
CA LYS A 167 0.33 11.84 11.70
C LYS A 167 1.62 11.90 10.89
N ILE A 168 2.68 11.23 11.33
CA ILE A 168 3.95 11.23 10.60
C ILE A 168 3.80 10.58 9.22
N ILE A 169 3.15 9.41 9.13
CA ILE A 169 2.91 8.73 7.85
C ILE A 169 2.05 9.61 6.93
N THR A 170 0.97 10.19 7.46
CA THR A 170 0.08 11.09 6.70
C THR A 170 0.80 12.36 6.23
N ASN A 171 1.68 12.93 7.04
CA ASN A 171 2.47 14.10 6.68
C ASN A 171 3.48 13.77 5.58
N PHE A 172 4.13 12.61 5.68
CA PHE A 172 5.05 12.12 4.65
C PHE A 172 4.33 11.96 3.31
N GLN A 173 3.19 11.29 3.27
CA GLN A 173 2.37 11.19 2.06
C GLN A 173 2.05 12.57 1.48
N ASN A 174 1.55 13.48 2.32
CA ASN A 174 1.16 14.83 1.91
C ASN A 174 2.34 15.69 1.40
N SER A 175 3.57 15.35 1.77
CA SER A 175 4.76 16.10 1.37
C SER A 175 5.06 16.00 -0.12
N PHE A 176 4.62 14.94 -0.79
CA PHE A 176 4.81 14.73 -2.22
C PHE A 176 3.47 14.57 -2.97
N ALA A 177 2.49 13.85 -2.42
CA ALA A 177 1.27 13.47 -3.15
C ALA A 177 0.36 14.65 -3.53
N LYS A 178 0.55 15.83 -2.95
CA LYS A 178 -0.19 17.05 -3.31
C LYS A 178 0.28 17.69 -4.62
N GLN A 179 1.50 17.38 -5.04
CA GLN A 179 2.11 17.91 -6.26
C GLN A 179 1.76 17.05 -7.48
N LEU A 180 1.35 15.81 -7.25
CA LEU A 180 1.00 14.85 -8.29
C LEU A 180 -0.38 15.11 -8.88
N VAL A 181 -0.47 15.02 -10.21
CA VAL A 181 -1.77 14.95 -10.91
C VAL A 181 -2.26 13.51 -11.01
N PRO A 182 -3.58 13.25 -11.14
CA PRO A 182 -4.10 11.90 -11.30
C PRO A 182 -3.40 11.12 -12.43
N GLY A 183 -3.00 9.89 -12.14
CA GLY A 183 -2.23 9.00 -13.02
C GLY A 183 -0.72 9.19 -12.97
N GLU A 184 -0.22 10.28 -12.39
CA GLU A 184 1.21 10.52 -12.22
C GLU A 184 1.82 9.52 -11.24
N LYS A 185 3.08 9.16 -11.49
CA LYS A 185 3.81 8.14 -10.75
C LYS A 185 5.03 8.72 -10.05
N GLN A 186 5.29 8.27 -8.83
CA GLN A 186 6.50 8.61 -8.10
C GLN A 186 7.00 7.38 -7.33
N VAL A 187 8.31 7.10 -7.44
CA VAL A 187 8.96 6.07 -6.60
C VAL A 187 9.20 6.67 -5.21
N VAL A 188 8.73 5.97 -4.17
CA VAL A 188 8.85 6.43 -2.78
C VAL A 188 9.17 5.28 -1.83
N ASP A 189 10.00 5.54 -0.83
CA ASP A 189 10.21 4.64 0.30
C ASP A 189 9.07 4.81 1.31
N TRP A 190 8.05 3.97 1.17
CA TRP A 190 6.81 4.09 1.92
C TRP A 190 6.91 3.40 3.29
N PRO A 191 6.62 4.09 4.42
CA PRO A 191 6.56 3.46 5.73
C PRO A 191 5.33 2.55 5.86
N VAL A 192 5.55 1.27 6.20
CA VAL A 192 4.49 0.27 6.31
C VAL A 192 4.35 -0.18 7.77
N PRO A 193 3.30 0.24 8.49
CA PRO A 193 3.02 -0.29 9.81
C PRO A 193 2.50 -1.74 9.69
N GLU A 194 3.10 -2.66 10.44
CA GLU A 194 2.77 -4.09 10.39
C GLU A 194 1.58 -4.46 11.29
N GLY A 195 0.89 -5.54 10.93
CA GLY A 195 -0.23 -6.08 11.71
C GLY A 195 -1.57 -5.38 11.46
N ASN A 196 -2.52 -5.54 12.35
CA ASN A 196 -3.85 -4.89 12.33
C ASN A 196 -4.00 -3.85 13.47
N LEU A 197 -2.98 -3.72 14.31
CA LEU A 197 -2.85 -2.76 15.40
C LEU A 197 -1.41 -2.24 15.49
N TYR A 198 -1.21 -0.92 15.65
CA TYR A 198 0.13 -0.32 15.77
C TYR A 198 0.19 0.90 16.70
N PRO A 199 1.17 0.98 17.62
CA PRO A 199 2.16 -0.05 17.93
C PRO A 199 1.47 -1.29 18.53
N LYS A 200 2.15 -2.45 18.49
CA LYS A 200 1.59 -3.73 18.98
C LYS A 200 1.21 -3.67 20.47
N LYS A 201 1.86 -2.80 21.23
CA LYS A 201 1.60 -2.51 22.63
C LYS A 201 1.89 -1.04 22.88
N HIS A 202 1.10 -0.40 23.73
CA HIS A 202 1.21 1.03 24.04
C HIS A 202 1.06 1.32 25.53
#